data_AF-A0A1Q9LNA7-F1
#
_entry.id   AF-A0A1Q9LNA7-F1
#
_cell.length_a   1.000
_cell.length_b   1.000
_cell.length_c   1.000
_cell.angle_alpha   90.00
_cell.angle_beta   90.00
_cell.angle_gamma   90.00
#
_symmetry.space_group_name_H-M   'P 1'
#
loop_
_entity.id
_entity.type
_entity.pdbx_description
1 polymer ?
#
loop_
_entity_poly.entity_id
_entity_poly.type
_entity_poly.pdbx_seq_one_letter_code
_entity_poly.pdbx_strand_id
1 'polypeptide(L)'
;MTAPLEFDVAELGRLVALDSGGQGKVYELPEFEQADVLYKEYSPRLVDDVDVEVLRRFAVFPLELPEADRARLLTITSWPQAVVRRDGVVRGFLMRRAPARCTAALRFGGEVSTVLTSAEFLLNHPDYLRELGLAVTDEFRLRFLADTAEALAFLHGLDIAVGDLSPKNLLFSREERPHAHFIDCDAMSLGGQSVLPPVHTPDWVVPQEEEATREGDLYKFGLMVVRVFATDQQSTDTTAVPRRLRKHVVATLGPAPGRVGAQAWRKRLTAARPRTRRVRRFSLPENGTAATVGVGVVVAALIGLFNIVDNDASSGTGSTPGRVVGADTTTRYTLPTYDPNPPLVPLPTYLPSEVYSLPTLDRRLVPTGPAFTCLLVRVVPAPGVTGGEGLDLVRARLGTLLCEAENTPEDLPAFAAPLLEHAPYDSARITGFWGEGTQAPRATLRLSSSSTCWQTTVRFDAENTPTSVGALVAC
;
A
#
# COMPACT_ATOMS: atom_id res chain seq x y z
N MET A 1 -19.57 12.39 31.32
CA MET A 1 -18.75 11.52 30.46
C MET A 1 -19.70 10.81 29.53
N THR A 2 -19.55 11.00 28.23
CA THR A 2 -20.36 10.30 27.22
C THR A 2 -19.88 8.86 27.16
N ALA A 3 -20.77 7.89 27.33
CA ALA A 3 -20.40 6.48 27.22
C ALA A 3 -20.08 6.12 25.75
N PRO A 4 -19.10 5.25 25.49
CA PRO A 4 -18.87 4.72 24.15
C PRO A 4 -20.10 3.96 23.68
N LEU A 5 -20.41 4.05 22.39
CA LEU A 5 -21.34 3.11 21.76
C LEU A 5 -20.66 1.74 21.71
N GLU A 6 -21.39 0.71 22.13
CA GLU A 6 -20.94 -0.67 22.07
C GLU A 6 -22.00 -1.53 21.35
N PHE A 7 -21.54 -2.47 20.53
CA PHE A 7 -22.39 -3.42 19.81
C PHE A 7 -21.85 -4.83 20.01
N ASP A 8 -22.73 -5.83 20.12
CA ASP A 8 -22.36 -7.21 19.91
C ASP A 8 -22.20 -7.48 18.39
N VAL A 9 -21.26 -8.34 18.00
CA VAL A 9 -21.09 -8.73 16.59
C VAL A 9 -22.40 -9.25 15.98
N ALA A 10 -23.24 -9.93 16.77
CA ALA A 10 -24.54 -10.42 16.30
C ALA A 10 -25.51 -9.29 15.88
N GLU A 11 -25.32 -8.07 16.39
CA GLU A 11 -26.13 -6.89 16.04
C GLU A 11 -25.69 -6.25 14.70
N LEU A 12 -24.51 -6.62 14.18
CA LEU A 12 -23.96 -6.02 12.96
C LEU A 12 -24.56 -6.62 11.66
N GLY A 13 -25.35 -7.69 11.77
CA GLY A 13 -25.92 -8.40 10.63
C GLY A 13 -24.87 -9.19 9.83
N ARG A 14 -25.14 -9.41 8.54
CA ARG A 14 -24.21 -10.11 7.66
C ARG A 14 -22.88 -9.36 7.50
N LEU A 15 -21.76 -10.06 7.67
CA LEU A 15 -20.42 -9.53 7.47
C LEU A 15 -19.86 -9.96 6.10
N VAL A 16 -19.37 -8.99 5.31
CA VAL A 16 -18.68 -9.26 4.03
C VAL A 16 -17.24 -8.82 4.14
N ALA A 17 -16.29 -9.77 4.07
CA ALA A 17 -14.87 -9.44 4.20
C ALA A 17 -14.41 -8.56 3.01
N LEU A 18 -13.79 -7.43 3.32
CA LEU A 18 -13.18 -6.52 2.34
C LEU A 18 -11.67 -6.71 2.26
N ASP A 19 -11.03 -6.89 3.41
CA ASP A 19 -9.58 -6.99 3.51
C ASP A 19 -9.16 -7.81 4.73
N SER A 20 -7.95 -8.36 4.66
CA SER A 20 -7.32 -9.09 5.75
C SER A 20 -5.83 -8.75 5.83
N GLY A 21 -5.40 -8.26 6.99
CA GLY A 21 -4.00 -7.92 7.26
C GLY A 21 -3.50 -8.55 8.56
N GLY A 22 -2.24 -8.27 8.90
CA GLY A 22 -1.58 -8.86 10.07
C GLY A 22 -2.26 -8.54 11.41
N GLN A 23 -2.97 -7.41 11.50
CA GLN A 23 -3.65 -6.99 12.72
C GLN A 23 -5.13 -7.37 12.80
N GLY A 24 -5.73 -7.85 11.71
CA GLY A 24 -7.16 -8.11 11.70
C GLY A 24 -7.79 -8.18 10.33
N LYS A 25 -9.12 -8.20 10.32
CA LYS A 25 -9.96 -8.23 9.13
C LYS A 25 -10.87 -7.00 9.12
N VAL A 26 -11.19 -6.51 7.94
CA VAL A 26 -12.15 -5.43 7.74
C VAL A 26 -13.36 -5.99 7.01
N TYR A 27 -14.54 -5.72 7.55
CA TYR A 27 -15.81 -6.17 7.01
C TYR A 27 -16.70 -4.98 6.62
N GLU A 28 -17.37 -5.13 5.49
CA GLU A 28 -18.54 -4.34 5.13
C GLU A 28 -19.78 -4.91 5.83
N LEU A 29 -20.69 -3.99 6.19
CA LEU A 29 -21.91 -4.27 6.94
C LEU A 29 -23.16 -3.89 6.12
N PRO A 30 -23.53 -4.68 5.08
CA PRO A 30 -24.61 -4.33 4.15
C PRO A 30 -26.00 -4.21 4.80
N GLU A 31 -26.19 -4.81 5.99
CA GLU A 31 -27.47 -4.86 6.70
C GLU A 31 -27.49 -3.97 7.94
N PHE A 32 -26.38 -3.30 8.25
CA PHE A 32 -26.30 -2.41 9.39
C PHE A 32 -26.98 -1.08 9.08
N GLU A 33 -27.73 -0.54 10.04
CA GLU A 33 -28.58 0.64 9.85
C GLU A 33 -27.78 1.87 9.37
N GLN A 34 -26.54 1.99 9.83
CA GLN A 34 -25.66 3.10 9.47
C GLN A 34 -24.90 2.79 8.17
N ALA A 35 -25.17 3.58 7.13
CA ALA A 35 -24.41 3.54 5.89
C ALA A 35 -22.95 4.00 6.09
N ASP A 36 -22.06 3.54 5.20
CA ASP A 36 -20.63 3.88 5.18
C ASP A 36 -19.88 3.55 6.48
N VAL A 37 -20.31 2.52 7.20
CA VAL A 37 -19.61 1.97 8.37
C VAL A 37 -18.94 0.65 8.02
N LEU A 38 -17.71 0.47 8.49
CA LEU A 38 -16.96 -0.76 8.41
C LEU A 38 -16.71 -1.29 9.83
N TYR A 39 -16.62 -2.61 9.94
CA TYR A 39 -16.17 -3.28 11.15
C TYR A 39 -14.73 -3.76 10.98
N LYS A 40 -13.80 -3.28 11.81
CA LYS A 40 -12.46 -3.88 11.93
C LYS A 40 -12.48 -4.87 13.10
N GLU A 41 -12.24 -6.14 12.81
CA GLU A 41 -12.07 -7.21 13.81
C GLU A 41 -10.57 -7.46 14.01
N TYR A 42 -10.11 -7.39 15.26
CA TYR A 42 -8.74 -7.74 15.60
C TYR A 42 -8.47 -9.21 15.36
N SER A 43 -7.23 -9.52 14.96
CA SER A 43 -6.79 -10.92 14.89
C SER A 43 -6.89 -11.56 16.28
N PRO A 44 -7.23 -12.86 16.40
CA PRO A 44 -7.34 -13.51 17.69
C PRO A 44 -6.08 -13.42 18.57
N ARG A 45 -4.91 -13.24 17.94
CA ARG A 45 -3.62 -13.12 18.63
C ARG A 45 -3.41 -11.77 19.31
N LEU A 46 -4.15 -10.73 18.89
CA LEU A 46 -4.01 -9.38 19.42
C LEU A 46 -5.09 -9.04 20.44
N VAL A 47 -6.16 -9.83 20.55
CA VAL A 47 -7.32 -9.51 21.41
C VAL A 47 -6.91 -9.27 22.86
N ASP A 48 -5.94 -10.05 23.36
CA ASP A 48 -5.47 -9.93 24.75
C ASP A 48 -4.52 -8.72 24.95
N ASP A 49 -3.96 -8.17 23.87
CA ASP A 49 -3.06 -7.01 23.90
C ASP A 49 -3.80 -5.67 23.72
N VAL A 50 -5.10 -5.71 23.40
CA VAL A 50 -5.94 -4.51 23.21
C VAL A 50 -6.19 -3.83 24.55
N ASP A 51 -5.74 -2.57 24.69
CA ASP A 51 -6.19 -1.68 25.76
C ASP A 51 -7.63 -1.21 25.46
N VAL A 52 -8.58 -1.91 26.06
CA VAL A 52 -10.01 -1.66 25.89
C VAL A 52 -10.42 -0.27 26.34
N GLU A 53 -9.82 0.27 27.41
CA GLU A 53 -10.17 1.59 27.92
C GLU A 53 -9.68 2.69 26.97
N VAL A 54 -8.49 2.51 26.39
CA VAL A 54 -8.00 3.41 25.34
C VAL A 54 -8.87 3.32 24.09
N LEU A 55 -9.28 2.14 23.64
CA LEU A 55 -10.19 2.02 22.48
C LEU A 55 -11.54 2.70 22.72
N ARG A 56 -12.11 2.57 23.92
CA ARG A 56 -13.33 3.29 24.33
C ARG A 56 -13.11 4.80 24.30
N ARG A 57 -11.96 5.27 24.79
CA ARG A 57 -11.57 6.69 24.73
C ARG A 57 -11.48 7.18 23.29
N PHE A 58 -10.92 6.40 22.37
CA PHE A 58 -10.91 6.74 20.94
C PHE A 58 -12.33 6.90 20.39
N ALA A 59 -13.25 5.96 20.68
CA ALA A 59 -14.63 6.03 20.21
C ALA A 59 -15.39 7.27 20.73
N VAL A 60 -15.13 7.68 21.97
CA VAL A 60 -15.77 8.86 22.59
C VAL A 60 -15.13 10.17 22.16
N PHE A 61 -13.83 10.19 21.88
CA PHE A 61 -13.05 11.40 21.65
C PHE A 61 -13.67 12.40 20.65
N PRO A 62 -14.20 11.98 19.48
CA PRO A 62 -14.84 12.92 18.56
C PRO A 62 -16.05 13.66 19.16
N LEU A 63 -16.74 13.07 20.13
CA LEU A 63 -17.92 13.66 20.80
C LEU A 63 -17.52 14.75 21.82
N GLU A 64 -16.26 14.78 22.23
CA GLU A 64 -15.70 15.76 23.16
C GLU A 64 -15.15 17.00 22.44
N LEU A 65 -14.96 16.90 21.12
CA LEU A 65 -14.42 17.98 20.30
C LEU A 65 -15.50 19.03 19.94
N PRO A 66 -15.10 20.30 19.74
CA PRO A 66 -15.93 21.28 19.06
C PRO A 66 -16.42 20.75 17.71
N GLU A 67 -17.64 21.12 17.31
CA GLU A 67 -18.29 20.60 16.10
C GLU A 67 -17.39 20.70 14.85
N ALA A 68 -16.69 21.82 14.67
CA ALA A 68 -15.79 22.03 13.53
C ALA A 68 -14.60 21.05 13.54
N ASP A 69 -13.99 20.80 14.70
CA ASP A 69 -12.86 19.88 14.84
C ASP A 69 -13.31 18.43 14.72
N ARG A 70 -14.47 18.08 15.30
CA ARG A 70 -15.11 16.77 15.12
C ARG A 70 -15.36 16.49 13.64
N ALA A 71 -16.02 17.41 12.93
CA ALA A 71 -16.33 17.27 11.52
C ALA A 71 -15.05 17.12 10.68
N ARG A 72 -14.01 17.89 11.02
CA ARG A 72 -12.72 17.82 10.34
C ARG A 72 -12.02 16.48 10.58
N LEU A 73 -11.94 16.01 11.82
CA LEU A 73 -11.36 14.71 12.17
C LEU A 73 -12.02 13.60 11.35
N LEU A 74 -13.35 13.49 11.42
CA LEU A 74 -14.12 12.46 10.72
C LEU A 74 -14.11 12.59 9.19
N THR A 75 -13.63 13.71 8.64
CA THR A 75 -13.47 13.91 7.19
C THR A 75 -12.12 13.40 6.69
N ILE A 76 -11.08 13.51 7.53
CA ILE A 76 -9.69 13.18 7.17
C ILE A 76 -9.24 11.82 7.70
N THR A 77 -10.05 11.14 8.52
CA THR A 77 -9.69 9.82 9.08
C THR A 77 -10.85 8.82 9.06
N SER A 78 -10.51 7.54 9.00
CA SER A 78 -11.37 6.41 9.38
C SER A 78 -11.26 6.17 10.90
N TRP A 79 -11.63 7.16 11.70
CA TRP A 79 -11.54 7.11 13.16
C TRP A 79 -12.49 6.07 13.78
N PRO A 80 -12.10 5.38 14.89
CA PRO A 80 -13.01 4.51 15.65
C PRO A 80 -14.24 5.26 16.19
N GLN A 81 -15.43 4.67 16.09
CA GLN A 81 -16.70 5.31 16.48
C GLN A 81 -17.50 4.52 17.51
N ALA A 82 -17.33 3.20 17.54
CA ALA A 82 -17.98 2.32 18.50
C ALA A 82 -17.13 1.08 18.75
N VAL A 83 -17.24 0.48 19.92
CA VAL A 83 -16.55 -0.77 20.27
C VAL A 83 -17.45 -1.95 19.89
N VAL A 84 -16.86 -3.02 19.36
CA VAL A 84 -17.59 -4.23 19.01
C VAL A 84 -17.13 -5.37 19.91
N ARG A 85 -18.08 -6.12 20.46
CA ARG A 85 -17.85 -7.24 21.38
C ARG A 85 -18.43 -8.53 20.81
N ARG A 86 -17.87 -9.66 21.23
CA ARG A 86 -18.46 -10.98 21.04
C ARG A 86 -18.33 -11.71 22.36
N ASP A 87 -19.45 -12.23 22.88
CA ASP A 87 -19.49 -12.94 24.15
C ASP A 87 -18.86 -12.13 25.31
N GLY A 88 -19.09 -10.82 25.33
CA GLY A 88 -18.56 -9.89 26.33
C GLY A 88 -17.10 -9.45 26.14
N VAL A 89 -16.36 -10.06 25.22
CA VAL A 89 -14.95 -9.74 24.91
C VAL A 89 -14.90 -8.72 23.78
N VAL A 90 -14.05 -7.69 23.90
CA VAL A 90 -13.83 -6.73 22.80
C VAL A 90 -13.13 -7.44 21.65
N ARG A 91 -13.71 -7.34 20.46
CA ARG A 91 -13.19 -7.97 19.23
C ARG A 91 -12.73 -6.96 18.20
N GLY A 92 -13.04 -5.68 18.37
CA GLY A 92 -12.72 -4.67 17.39
C GLY A 92 -13.58 -3.43 17.55
N PHE A 93 -13.76 -2.70 16.46
CA PHE A 93 -14.47 -1.42 16.46
C PHE A 93 -15.14 -1.13 15.12
N LEU A 94 -16.17 -0.30 15.18
CA LEU A 94 -16.77 0.31 14.00
C LEU A 94 -16.02 1.59 13.63
N MET A 95 -15.83 1.81 12.34
CA MET A 95 -15.19 3.02 11.80
C MET A 95 -15.87 3.45 10.52
N ARG A 96 -15.72 4.73 10.18
CA ARG A 96 -16.24 5.24 8.90
C ARG A 96 -15.42 4.68 7.73
N ARG A 97 -16.11 4.23 6.70
CA ARG A 97 -15.51 3.87 5.41
C ARG A 97 -14.76 5.07 4.82
N ALA A 98 -13.60 4.82 4.23
CA ALA A 98 -12.89 5.82 3.47
C ALA A 98 -13.80 6.39 2.35
N PRO A 99 -13.84 7.72 2.13
CA PRO A 99 -14.72 8.32 1.15
C PRO A 99 -14.50 7.78 -0.27
N ALA A 100 -15.55 7.71 -1.08
CA ALA A 100 -15.47 7.23 -2.47
C ALA A 100 -14.44 7.98 -3.34
N ARG A 101 -14.11 9.25 -3.01
CA ARG A 101 -13.04 10.01 -3.70
C ARG A 101 -11.63 9.44 -3.49
N CYS A 102 -11.46 8.53 -2.53
CA CYS A 102 -10.22 7.81 -2.22
C CYS A 102 -10.16 6.43 -2.91
N THR A 103 -10.95 6.23 -3.97
CA THR A 103 -10.84 5.07 -4.86
C THR A 103 -10.58 5.51 -6.30
N ALA A 104 -10.00 4.62 -7.09
CA ALA A 104 -9.82 4.81 -8.52
C ALA A 104 -9.96 3.49 -9.27
N ALA A 105 -10.54 3.57 -10.47
CA ALA A 105 -10.44 2.49 -11.46
C ALA A 105 -9.01 2.47 -12.01
N LEU A 106 -8.24 1.43 -11.69
CA LEU A 106 -6.87 1.22 -12.14
C LEU A 106 -6.78 -0.04 -13.00
N ARG A 107 -5.87 -0.04 -13.97
CA ARG A 107 -5.69 -1.16 -14.91
C ARG A 107 -4.58 -2.09 -14.44
N PHE A 108 -4.95 -3.29 -14.00
CA PHE A 108 -4.01 -4.35 -13.64
C PHE A 108 -4.00 -5.42 -14.71
N GLY A 109 -2.96 -5.42 -15.52
CA GLY A 109 -2.72 -6.50 -16.47
C GLY A 109 -3.75 -6.69 -17.59
N GLY A 110 -4.57 -5.67 -17.86
CA GLY A 110 -5.65 -5.68 -18.85
C GLY A 110 -7.04 -5.58 -18.22
N GLU A 111 -7.17 -5.98 -16.96
CA GLU A 111 -8.39 -5.83 -16.17
C GLU A 111 -8.45 -4.46 -15.50
N VAL A 112 -9.65 -3.90 -15.36
CA VAL A 112 -9.87 -2.65 -14.63
C VAL A 112 -10.54 -2.97 -13.31
N SER A 113 -9.89 -2.59 -12.22
CA SER A 113 -10.40 -2.82 -10.86
C SER A 113 -10.50 -1.49 -10.11
N THR A 114 -11.58 -1.31 -9.35
CA THR A 114 -11.71 -0.16 -8.45
C THR A 114 -10.98 -0.47 -7.15
N VAL A 115 -9.91 0.26 -6.87
CA VAL A 115 -9.07 0.06 -5.68
C VAL A 115 -8.93 1.35 -4.88
N LEU A 116 -8.56 1.23 -3.61
CA LEU A 116 -8.18 2.38 -2.78
C LEU A 116 -6.90 3.02 -3.32
N THR A 117 -6.86 4.35 -3.36
CA THR A 117 -5.69 5.12 -3.82
C THR A 117 -4.73 5.38 -2.66
N SER A 118 -4.01 4.33 -2.24
CA SER A 118 -2.95 4.45 -1.23
C SER A 118 -1.77 5.28 -1.74
N ALA A 119 -1.11 6.02 -0.86
CA ALA A 119 0.06 6.82 -1.18
C ALA A 119 1.24 5.99 -1.69
N GLU A 120 1.20 4.67 -1.48
CA GLU A 120 2.14 3.69 -2.03
C GLU A 120 2.23 3.76 -3.56
N PHE A 121 1.11 4.01 -4.25
CA PHE A 121 1.16 4.24 -5.70
C PHE A 121 2.07 5.43 -6.05
N LEU A 122 2.10 6.48 -5.24
CA LEU A 122 2.92 7.68 -5.52
C LEU A 122 4.42 7.41 -5.38
N LEU A 123 4.80 6.30 -4.75
CA LEU A 123 6.19 5.84 -4.58
C LEU A 123 6.67 4.98 -5.74
N ASN A 124 5.84 4.77 -6.77
CA ASN A 124 6.21 4.02 -7.98
C ASN A 124 6.63 4.95 -9.12
N HIS A 125 7.46 4.43 -10.03
CA HIS A 125 7.92 5.15 -11.21
C HIS A 125 6.73 5.67 -12.07
N PRO A 126 6.81 6.88 -12.67
CA PRO A 126 5.71 7.45 -13.46
C PRO A 126 5.20 6.57 -14.60
N ASP A 127 6.06 5.72 -15.18
CA ASP A 127 5.67 4.80 -16.25
C ASP A 127 4.67 3.75 -15.77
N TYR A 128 4.92 3.15 -14.60
CA TYR A 128 4.00 2.22 -13.97
C TYR A 128 2.65 2.89 -13.69
N LEU A 129 2.67 4.11 -13.15
CA LEU A 129 1.43 4.84 -12.87
C LEU A 129 0.65 5.17 -14.14
N ARG A 130 1.32 5.55 -15.23
CA ARG A 130 0.68 5.78 -16.53
C ARG A 130 0.00 4.51 -17.05
N GLU A 131 0.64 3.36 -16.93
CA GLU A 131 0.06 2.08 -17.35
C GLU A 131 -1.16 1.66 -16.52
N LEU A 132 -1.15 1.98 -15.22
CA LEU A 132 -2.32 1.81 -14.35
C LEU A 132 -3.47 2.77 -14.69
N GLY A 133 -3.27 3.79 -15.53
CA GLY A 133 -4.25 4.86 -15.77
C GLY A 133 -4.23 5.98 -14.71
N LEU A 134 -3.13 6.09 -13.96
CA LEU A 134 -2.90 7.06 -12.91
C LEU A 134 -1.82 8.08 -13.34
N ALA A 135 -2.24 9.21 -13.91
CA ALA A 135 -1.32 10.29 -14.26
C ALA A 135 -1.04 11.19 -13.04
N VAL A 136 0.19 11.17 -12.53
CA VAL A 136 0.62 11.97 -11.37
C VAL A 136 1.69 12.98 -11.79
N THR A 137 1.43 14.27 -11.52
CA THR A 137 2.39 15.35 -11.78
C THR A 137 3.12 15.75 -10.50
N ASP A 138 4.25 16.45 -10.61
CA ASP A 138 4.94 17.01 -9.45
C ASP A 138 4.09 18.07 -8.73
N GLU A 139 3.21 18.77 -9.45
CA GLU A 139 2.25 19.67 -8.82
C GLU A 139 1.26 18.89 -7.95
N PHE A 140 0.78 17.73 -8.43
CA PHE A 140 -0.04 16.84 -7.62
C PHE A 140 0.70 16.38 -6.37
N ARG A 141 1.94 15.90 -6.50
CA ARG A 141 2.79 15.48 -5.37
C ARG A 141 2.95 16.59 -4.32
N LEU A 142 3.24 17.82 -4.77
CA LEU A 142 3.34 18.98 -3.88
C LEU A 142 2.00 19.34 -3.22
N ARG A 143 0.88 19.19 -3.92
CA ARG A 143 -0.46 19.43 -3.37
C ARG A 143 -0.81 18.40 -2.32
N PHE A 144 -0.61 17.12 -2.63
CA PHE A 144 -0.85 15.99 -1.72
C PHE A 144 -0.02 16.12 -0.45
N LEU A 145 1.30 16.26 -0.57
CA LEU A 145 2.18 16.40 0.60
C LEU A 145 1.83 17.62 1.46
N ALA A 146 1.38 18.72 0.85
CA ALA A 146 0.95 19.90 1.61
C ALA A 146 -0.35 19.64 2.38
N ASP A 147 -1.29 18.89 1.78
CA ASP A 147 -2.55 18.50 2.41
C ASP A 147 -2.29 17.49 3.55
N THR A 148 -1.40 16.52 3.35
CA THR A 148 -0.93 15.62 4.41
C THR A 148 -0.28 16.40 5.57
N ALA A 149 0.58 17.38 5.28
CA ALA A 149 1.19 18.23 6.32
C ALA A 149 0.15 19.09 7.07
N GLU A 150 -0.91 19.51 6.38
CA GLU A 150 -2.03 20.24 6.99
C GLU A 150 -2.86 19.34 7.92
N ALA A 151 -3.13 18.11 7.50
CA ALA A 151 -3.82 17.12 8.30
C ALA A 151 -2.99 16.71 9.53
N LEU A 152 -1.69 16.45 9.35
CA LEU A 152 -0.79 16.10 10.44
C LEU A 152 -0.67 17.22 11.48
N ALA A 153 -0.58 18.48 11.03
CA ALA A 153 -0.58 19.63 11.94
C ALA A 153 -1.87 19.74 12.77
N PHE A 154 -3.01 19.36 12.20
CA PHE A 154 -4.28 19.33 12.90
C PHE A 154 -4.35 18.18 13.91
N LEU A 155 -3.96 16.96 13.52
CA LEU A 155 -3.92 15.80 14.42
C LEU A 155 -2.97 16.06 15.60
N HIS A 156 -1.76 16.56 15.34
CA HIS A 156 -0.81 16.96 16.39
C HIS A 156 -1.37 18.05 17.31
N GLY A 157 -2.21 18.94 16.79
CA GLY A 157 -2.91 19.96 17.59
C GLY A 157 -3.97 19.40 18.53
N LEU A 158 -4.55 18.24 18.18
CA LEU A 158 -5.48 17.46 19.01
C LEU A 158 -4.78 16.46 19.93
N ASP A 159 -3.45 16.52 20.01
CA ASP A 159 -2.62 15.55 20.73
C ASP A 159 -2.74 14.11 20.21
N ILE A 160 -2.98 13.98 18.91
CA ILE A 160 -2.95 12.71 18.19
C ILE A 160 -1.63 12.61 17.45
N ALA A 161 -0.84 11.58 17.73
CA ALA A 161 0.28 11.16 16.88
C ALA A 161 -0.17 9.97 16.01
N VAL A 162 0.15 9.99 14.72
CA VAL A 162 -0.26 8.94 13.77
C VAL A 162 0.42 7.62 14.09
N GLY A 163 1.68 7.66 14.53
CA GLY A 163 2.44 6.48 14.89
C GLY A 163 2.89 5.71 13.67
N ASP A 164 1.99 4.97 13.01
CA ASP A 164 2.31 4.28 11.76
C ASP A 164 2.03 5.13 10.51
N LEU A 165 2.67 6.30 10.43
CA LEU A 165 2.63 7.14 9.23
C LEU A 165 3.39 6.47 8.09
N SER A 166 2.66 5.77 7.24
CA SER A 166 3.19 5.01 6.11
C SER A 166 2.34 5.20 4.85
N PRO A 167 2.85 4.82 3.66
CA PRO A 167 2.12 4.96 2.41
C PRO A 167 0.93 4.01 2.30
N LYS A 168 0.89 2.96 3.13
CA LYS A 168 -0.21 2.00 3.21
C LYS A 168 -1.38 2.56 4.01
N ASN A 169 -1.10 3.35 5.05
CA ASN A 169 -2.10 3.93 5.95
C ASN A 169 -2.57 5.33 5.55
N LEU A 170 -2.18 5.79 4.35
CA LEU A 170 -2.52 7.11 3.84
C LEU A 170 -3.11 7.00 2.43
N LEU A 171 -4.36 7.44 2.27
CA LEU A 171 -5.05 7.49 0.99
C LEU A 171 -5.00 8.92 0.42
N PHE A 172 -5.09 9.05 -0.90
CA PHE A 172 -5.21 10.34 -1.59
C PHE A 172 -6.46 10.40 -2.47
N SER A 173 -7.09 11.57 -2.61
CA SER A 173 -8.09 11.78 -3.66
C SER A 173 -7.47 12.24 -4.98
N ARG A 174 -8.10 11.87 -6.10
CA ARG A 174 -7.72 12.30 -7.47
C ARG A 174 -8.43 13.58 -7.94
N GLU A 175 -9.13 14.26 -7.03
CA GLU A 175 -9.80 15.52 -7.32
C GLU A 175 -8.77 16.64 -7.63
N GLU A 176 -9.22 17.78 -8.15
CA GLU A 176 -8.33 18.92 -8.47
C GLU A 176 -7.48 19.37 -7.28
N ARG A 177 -8.00 19.18 -6.07
CA ARG A 177 -7.25 19.28 -4.82
C ARG A 177 -7.15 17.88 -4.20
N PRO A 178 -5.95 17.28 -4.15
CA PRO A 178 -5.78 16.01 -3.45
C PRO A 178 -6.04 16.20 -1.96
N HIS A 179 -6.83 15.28 -1.41
CA HIS A 179 -7.13 15.17 0.01
C HIS A 179 -6.47 13.93 0.58
N ALA A 180 -5.69 14.11 1.65
CA ALA A 180 -5.15 13.03 2.45
C ALA A 180 -6.24 12.46 3.37
N HIS A 181 -6.33 11.13 3.44
CA HIS A 181 -7.24 10.44 4.35
C HIS A 181 -6.49 9.31 5.05
N PHE A 182 -6.46 9.32 6.39
CA PHE A 182 -5.76 8.34 7.20
C PHE A 182 -6.68 7.16 7.50
N ILE A 183 -6.17 5.97 7.32
CA ILE A 183 -6.82 4.73 7.75
C ILE A 183 -6.00 4.12 8.89
N ASP A 184 -6.47 3.00 9.43
CA ASP A 184 -5.76 2.28 10.50
C ASP A 184 -5.55 3.15 11.76
N CYS A 185 -6.57 3.93 12.12
CA CYS A 185 -6.48 4.96 13.14
C CYS A 185 -6.36 4.41 14.57
N ASP A 186 -6.57 3.12 14.79
CA ASP A 186 -6.34 2.45 16.06
C ASP A 186 -4.86 2.19 16.36
N ALA A 187 -3.97 2.34 15.36
CA ALA A 187 -2.51 2.36 15.56
C ALA A 187 -1.99 3.74 16.02
N MET A 188 -2.85 4.77 16.03
CA MET A 188 -2.49 6.11 16.49
C MET A 188 -2.37 6.17 18.02
N SER A 189 -1.71 7.21 18.50
CA SER A 189 -1.63 7.55 19.93
C SER A 189 -2.46 8.80 20.22
N LEU A 190 -3.32 8.73 21.23
CA LEU A 190 -4.15 9.83 21.73
C LEU A 190 -3.70 10.24 23.13
N GLY A 191 -3.08 11.41 23.24
CA GLY A 191 -2.52 11.87 24.51
C GLY A 191 -1.45 10.91 25.07
N GLY A 192 -0.64 10.32 24.20
CA GLY A 192 0.42 9.38 24.57
C GLY A 192 -0.05 7.95 24.82
N GLN A 193 -1.34 7.64 24.65
CA GLN A 193 -1.89 6.30 24.83
C GLN A 193 -2.30 5.69 23.49
N SER A 194 -1.93 4.43 23.26
CA SER A 194 -2.28 3.67 22.05
C SER A 194 -3.13 2.46 22.42
N VAL A 195 -4.01 2.02 21.51
CA VAL A 195 -4.88 0.85 21.72
C VAL A 195 -4.08 -0.45 21.75
N LEU A 196 -3.04 -0.52 20.93
CA LEU A 196 -2.12 -1.65 20.83
C LEU A 196 -0.67 -1.15 20.95
N PRO A 197 0.28 -2.03 21.29
CA PRO A 197 1.70 -1.73 21.15
C PRO A 197 2.02 -1.19 19.74
N PRO A 198 2.87 -0.16 19.60
CA PRO A 198 3.23 0.39 18.30
C PRO A 198 3.78 -0.70 17.37
N VAL A 199 3.28 -0.71 16.13
CA VAL A 199 3.80 -1.54 15.05
C VAL A 199 4.24 -0.63 13.92
N HIS A 200 5.29 -1.03 13.21
CA HIS A 200 5.86 -0.26 12.12
C HIS A 200 5.66 -0.97 10.80
N THR A 201 5.22 -0.22 9.79
CA THR A 201 5.44 -0.62 8.41
C THR A 201 6.96 -0.81 8.18
N PRO A 202 7.42 -1.94 7.58
CA PRO A 202 8.83 -2.16 7.25
C PRO A 202 9.43 -0.99 6.48
N ASP A 203 10.67 -0.62 6.76
CA ASP A 203 11.37 0.57 6.20
C ASP A 203 10.77 1.94 6.58
N TRP A 204 9.81 1.98 7.52
CA TRP A 204 9.26 3.20 8.13
C TRP A 204 9.45 3.20 9.66
N VAL A 205 10.62 2.73 10.10
CA VAL A 205 10.99 2.64 11.52
C VAL A 205 11.59 3.95 12.03
N VAL A 206 11.41 4.20 13.32
CA VAL A 206 12.02 5.30 14.09
C VAL A 206 12.66 4.69 15.34
N PRO A 207 13.56 5.42 16.04
CA PRO A 207 13.99 5.01 17.38
C PRO A 207 12.80 4.75 18.31
N GLN A 208 12.94 3.79 19.22
CA GLN A 208 11.85 3.32 20.08
C GLN A 208 11.21 4.45 20.91
N GLU A 209 12.02 5.40 21.37
CA GLU A 209 11.60 6.57 22.14
C GLU A 209 10.76 7.58 21.33
N GLU A 210 10.73 7.44 20.00
CA GLU A 210 9.97 8.28 19.09
C GLU A 210 8.74 7.56 18.50
N GLU A 211 8.50 6.29 18.87
CA GLU A 211 7.35 5.52 18.41
C GLU A 211 6.04 6.15 18.87
N ALA A 212 5.07 6.27 17.95
CA ALA A 212 3.78 6.90 18.24
C ALA A 212 3.90 8.31 18.84
N THR A 213 4.94 9.06 18.45
CA THR A 213 5.14 10.47 18.86
C THR A 213 5.02 11.43 17.67
N ARG A 214 4.82 12.72 17.99
CA ARG A 214 4.83 13.79 16.99
C ARG A 214 6.17 13.87 16.26
N GLU A 215 7.29 13.69 16.96
CA GLU A 215 8.61 13.72 16.33
C GLU A 215 8.78 12.53 15.37
N GLY A 216 8.37 11.33 15.78
CA GLY A 216 8.37 10.13 14.93
C GLY A 216 7.55 10.33 13.65
N ASP A 217 6.35 10.90 13.76
CA ASP A 217 5.55 11.27 12.60
C ASP A 217 6.25 12.26 11.67
N LEU A 218 6.94 13.27 12.21
CA LEU A 218 7.67 14.25 11.38
C LEU A 218 8.80 13.58 10.61
N TYR A 219 9.53 12.64 11.22
CA TYR A 219 10.56 11.87 10.52
C TYR A 219 9.98 11.03 9.40
N LYS A 220 8.92 10.25 9.69
CA LYS A 220 8.21 9.45 8.69
C LYS A 220 7.64 10.34 7.57
N PHE A 221 7.14 11.53 7.89
CA PHE A 221 6.73 12.51 6.89
C PHE A 221 7.90 13.01 6.03
N GLY A 222 9.08 13.22 6.62
CA GLY A 222 10.31 13.51 5.89
C GLY A 222 10.68 12.41 4.88
N LEU A 223 10.58 11.14 5.29
CA LEU A 223 10.80 9.98 4.40
C LEU A 223 9.76 9.95 3.27
N MET A 224 8.48 10.20 3.58
CA MET A 224 7.42 10.31 2.59
C MET A 224 7.74 11.36 1.53
N VAL A 225 8.22 12.55 1.94
CA VAL A 225 8.61 13.60 0.99
C VAL A 225 9.75 13.12 0.08
N VAL A 226 10.77 12.43 0.60
CA VAL A 226 11.86 11.88 -0.22
C VAL A 226 11.32 10.86 -1.23
N ARG A 227 10.63 9.85 -0.74
CA ARG A 227 10.18 8.68 -1.53
C ARG A 227 9.17 9.07 -2.61
N VAL A 228 8.27 10.01 -2.33
CA VAL A 228 7.30 10.52 -3.32
C VAL A 228 7.99 11.22 -4.50
N PHE A 229 9.09 11.95 -4.26
CA PHE A 229 9.84 12.61 -5.35
C PHE A 229 10.88 11.70 -5.99
N ALA A 230 11.45 10.76 -5.24
CA ALA A 230 12.33 9.73 -5.78
C ALA A 230 11.56 8.71 -6.63
N THR A 231 10.24 8.60 -6.44
CA THR A 231 9.39 7.55 -7.04
C THR A 231 9.97 6.17 -6.76
N ASP A 232 10.38 5.98 -5.50
CA ASP A 232 11.06 4.79 -5.00
C ASP A 232 10.60 4.50 -3.56
N GLN A 233 10.31 3.23 -3.27
CA GLN A 233 9.71 2.77 -2.00
C GLN A 233 10.64 2.89 -0.80
N GLN A 234 11.95 2.94 -1.01
CA GLN A 234 12.95 2.84 0.06
C GLN A 234 13.93 4.02 0.09
N SER A 235 13.99 4.80 -0.99
CA SER A 235 14.99 5.84 -1.18
C SER A 235 15.12 6.78 0.02
N THR A 236 16.37 7.03 0.37
CA THR A 236 16.81 8.04 1.33
C THR A 236 17.55 9.18 0.64
N ASP A 237 17.59 9.19 -0.70
CA ASP A 237 18.28 10.19 -1.49
C ASP A 237 17.52 11.53 -1.49
N THR A 238 17.90 12.39 -0.55
CA THR A 238 17.33 13.74 -0.45
C THR A 238 17.57 14.63 -1.67
N THR A 239 18.46 14.24 -2.59
CA THR A 239 18.70 14.99 -3.83
C THR A 239 17.57 14.83 -4.85
N ALA A 240 16.77 13.77 -4.76
CA ALA A 240 15.56 13.58 -5.56
C ALA A 240 14.50 14.67 -5.30
N VAL A 241 14.52 15.27 -4.11
CA VAL A 241 13.57 16.30 -3.69
C VAL A 241 13.86 17.64 -4.39
N PRO A 242 12.85 18.46 -4.78
CA PRO A 242 13.06 19.77 -5.36
C PRO A 242 14.03 20.64 -4.55
N ARG A 243 15.03 21.24 -5.20
CA ARG A 243 16.17 21.97 -4.57
C ARG A 243 15.77 22.89 -3.41
N ARG A 244 14.67 23.63 -3.54
CA ARG A 244 14.17 24.57 -2.52
C ARG A 244 13.66 23.91 -1.23
N LEU A 245 13.34 22.62 -1.26
CA LEU A 245 12.85 21.84 -0.13
C LEU A 245 13.93 20.97 0.52
N ARG A 246 15.06 20.69 -0.17
CA ARG A 246 16.11 19.75 0.29
C ARG A 246 16.61 20.04 1.71
N LYS A 247 16.95 21.30 2.02
CA LYS A 247 17.42 21.67 3.36
C LYS A 247 16.39 21.39 4.46
N HIS A 248 15.10 21.41 4.11
CA HIS A 248 14.01 21.15 5.04
C HIS A 248 13.81 19.66 5.25
N VAL A 249 13.95 18.86 4.20
CA VAL A 249 13.98 17.40 4.31
C VAL A 249 15.14 16.96 5.19
N VAL A 250 16.36 17.45 4.93
CA VAL A 250 17.55 17.12 5.74
C VAL A 250 17.34 17.49 7.21
N ALA A 251 16.80 18.67 7.50
CA ALA A 251 16.48 19.06 8.88
C ALA A 251 15.37 18.19 9.52
N THR A 252 14.44 17.66 8.72
CA THR A 252 13.34 16.82 9.22
C THR A 252 13.81 15.38 9.50
N LEU A 253 14.73 14.87 8.70
CA LEU A 253 15.34 13.54 8.88
C LEU A 253 16.48 13.54 9.92
N GLY A 254 16.83 14.70 10.47
CA GLY A 254 17.81 14.84 11.53
C GLY A 254 17.30 14.35 12.90
N PRO A 255 18.17 14.40 13.93
CA PRO A 255 17.82 14.03 15.29
C PRO A 255 16.79 15.00 15.90
N ALA A 256 15.96 14.48 16.82
CA ALA A 256 15.12 15.29 17.68
C ALA A 256 15.90 15.84 18.90
N PRO A 257 15.48 16.97 19.50
CA PRO A 257 14.46 17.91 19.01
C PRO A 257 15.04 18.84 17.92
N GLY A 258 14.25 19.16 16.90
CA GLY A 258 14.71 20.07 15.83
C GLY A 258 14.09 19.83 14.46
N ARG A 259 13.23 18.82 14.32
CA ARG A 259 12.56 18.50 13.06
C ARG A 259 11.63 19.62 12.64
N VAL A 260 11.45 19.76 11.33
CA VAL A 260 10.57 20.79 10.78
C VAL A 260 9.11 20.40 11.04
N GLY A 261 8.39 21.16 11.86
CA GLY A 261 6.99 20.89 12.17
C GLY A 261 6.05 20.91 10.96
N ALA A 262 4.96 20.14 11.04
CA ALA A 262 3.99 19.90 9.96
C ALA A 262 3.39 21.21 9.38
N GLN A 263 3.03 22.17 10.23
CA GLN A 263 2.52 23.46 9.79
C GLN A 263 3.53 24.27 8.96
N ALA A 264 4.82 24.14 9.29
CA ALA A 264 5.88 24.79 8.57
C ALA A 264 6.17 24.06 7.24
N TRP A 265 5.99 22.74 7.19
CA TRP A 265 5.98 21.96 5.94
C TRP A 265 4.86 22.37 4.99
N ARG A 266 3.62 22.49 5.47
CA ARG A 266 2.47 22.96 4.68
C ARG A 266 2.77 24.26 3.93
N LYS A 267 3.33 25.25 4.63
CA LYS A 267 3.71 26.56 4.05
C LYS A 267 4.76 26.40 2.94
N ARG A 268 5.78 25.58 3.16
CA ARG A 268 6.90 25.37 2.21
C ARG A 268 6.47 24.62 0.96
N LEU A 269 5.68 23.56 1.12
CA LEU A 269 5.15 22.78 0.00
C LEU A 269 4.19 23.61 -0.85
N THR A 270 3.38 24.45 -0.21
CA THR A 270 2.52 25.42 -0.92
C THR A 270 3.35 26.44 -1.70
N ALA A 271 4.38 27.03 -1.08
CA ALA A 271 5.28 27.98 -1.74
C ALA A 271 6.12 27.34 -2.85
N ALA A 272 6.33 26.02 -2.80
CA ALA A 272 6.99 25.25 -3.84
C ALA A 272 6.08 24.97 -5.05
N ARG A 273 4.79 25.30 -5.06
CA ARG A 273 3.99 25.04 -6.26
C ARG A 273 4.47 25.93 -7.43
N PRO A 274 4.51 25.41 -8.68
CA PRO A 274 4.74 26.26 -9.84
C PRO A 274 3.73 27.40 -9.81
N ARG A 275 4.18 28.64 -9.98
CA ARG A 275 3.23 29.73 -10.21
C ARG A 275 2.59 29.46 -11.56
N THR A 276 1.29 29.22 -11.59
CA THR A 276 0.53 29.26 -12.83
C THR A 276 0.82 30.61 -13.48
N ARG A 277 1.56 30.60 -14.58
CA ARG A 277 1.66 31.78 -15.44
C ARG A 277 0.22 32.04 -15.85
N ARG A 278 -0.39 33.12 -15.35
CA ARG A 278 -1.53 33.72 -16.04
C ARG A 278 -1.02 33.97 -17.44
N VAL A 279 -1.46 33.16 -18.40
CA VAL A 279 -1.40 33.54 -19.80
C VAL A 279 -2.16 34.86 -19.82
N ARG A 280 -1.43 35.97 -19.98
CA ARG A 280 -2.08 37.23 -20.33
C ARG A 280 -2.88 36.88 -21.57
N ARG A 281 -4.21 36.84 -21.47
CA ARG A 281 -5.05 36.94 -22.65
C ARG A 281 -4.52 38.17 -23.37
N PHE A 282 -3.85 37.97 -24.50
CA PHE A 282 -3.68 39.05 -25.45
C PHE A 282 -5.10 39.42 -25.85
N SER A 283 -5.61 40.51 -25.28
CA SER A 283 -6.77 41.18 -25.83
C SER A 283 -6.37 41.57 -27.24
N LEU A 284 -6.95 40.90 -28.24
CA LEU A 284 -6.90 41.43 -29.60
C LEU A 284 -7.54 42.82 -29.56
N PRO A 285 -6.93 43.83 -30.20
CA PRO A 285 -7.54 45.15 -30.28
C PRO A 285 -8.87 45.02 -31.03
N GLU A 286 -9.96 45.35 -30.34
CA GLU A 286 -11.22 45.72 -30.98
C GLU A 286 -10.96 47.03 -31.73
N ASN A 287 -10.60 46.93 -33.01
CA ASN A 287 -10.89 47.86 -34.10
C ASN A 287 -9.95 47.55 -35.28
N GLY A 288 -10.47 46.84 -36.27
CA GLY A 288 -9.78 46.55 -37.51
C GLY A 288 -10.73 45.85 -38.47
N THR A 289 -11.35 46.67 -39.32
CA THR A 289 -12.13 46.31 -40.52
C THR A 289 -11.81 44.94 -41.12
N ALA A 290 -12.87 44.16 -41.33
CA ALA A 290 -12.86 42.89 -42.05
C ALA A 290 -12.19 43.02 -43.42
N ALA A 291 -11.11 42.25 -43.62
CA ALA A 291 -10.65 41.83 -44.93
C ALA A 291 -10.90 40.33 -45.04
N THR A 292 -11.80 39.97 -45.95
CA THR A 292 -12.21 38.62 -46.29
C THR A 292 -11.05 37.88 -46.96
N VAL A 293 -10.52 36.82 -46.34
CA VAL A 293 -9.89 35.70 -47.06
C VAL A 293 -10.32 34.41 -46.36
N GLY A 294 -10.96 33.53 -47.13
CA GLY A 294 -11.69 32.37 -46.64
C GLY A 294 -10.85 31.11 -46.42
N VAL A 295 -11.61 30.02 -46.21
CA VAL A 295 -11.23 28.61 -45.99
C VAL A 295 -10.79 28.33 -44.54
N GLY A 296 -11.46 27.50 -43.73
CA GLY A 296 -12.61 26.63 -43.92
C GLY A 296 -12.58 25.52 -42.83
N VAL A 297 -13.69 25.38 -42.09
CA VAL A 297 -14.39 24.13 -41.65
C VAL A 297 -13.55 23.05 -40.92
N VAL A 298 -13.81 22.61 -39.68
CA VAL A 298 -14.85 21.63 -39.21
C VAL A 298 -14.86 21.66 -37.66
N VAL A 299 -15.90 22.18 -36.99
CA VAL A 299 -17.12 21.51 -36.47
C VAL A 299 -16.91 20.71 -35.18
N ALA A 300 -17.56 21.23 -34.13
CA ALA A 300 -17.90 20.58 -32.89
C ALA A 300 -19.23 19.80 -33.01
N ALA A 301 -19.43 18.90 -32.06
CA ALA A 301 -20.70 18.30 -31.61
C ALA A 301 -21.33 17.18 -32.46
N LEU A 302 -21.40 16.00 -31.85
CA LEU A 302 -22.53 15.07 -32.03
C LEU A 302 -22.96 14.53 -30.66
N ILE A 303 -24.12 15.00 -30.23
CA ILE A 303 -25.05 14.32 -29.32
C ILE A 303 -25.97 13.49 -30.23
N GLY A 304 -26.32 12.26 -29.85
CA GLY A 304 -27.60 11.66 -30.24
C GLY A 304 -27.65 10.15 -30.48
N LEU A 305 -28.29 9.46 -29.52
CA LEU A 305 -29.19 8.30 -29.63
C LEU A 305 -28.71 6.96 -30.22
N PHE A 306 -28.93 5.87 -29.47
CA PHE A 306 -29.83 4.76 -29.87
C PHE A 306 -30.25 3.88 -28.64
N ASN A 307 -31.57 3.83 -28.36
CA ASN A 307 -32.49 2.81 -27.78
C ASN A 307 -31.96 1.78 -26.74
N ILE A 308 -32.49 1.65 -25.51
CA ILE A 308 -33.80 1.12 -25.03
C ILE A 308 -34.29 -0.16 -25.74
N VAL A 309 -34.20 -1.29 -25.03
CA VAL A 309 -35.19 -2.38 -25.02
C VAL A 309 -35.29 -2.91 -23.59
N ASP A 310 -36.47 -2.70 -22.98
CA ASP A 310 -36.97 -3.45 -21.82
C ASP A 310 -37.43 -4.84 -22.26
N ASN A 311 -37.25 -5.85 -21.39
CA ASN A 311 -38.32 -6.82 -21.13
C ASN A 311 -38.14 -7.52 -19.78
N ASP A 312 -39.13 -7.32 -18.92
CA ASP A 312 -39.47 -8.12 -17.75
C ASP A 312 -39.91 -9.54 -18.15
N ALA A 313 -39.69 -10.52 -17.26
CA ALA A 313 -40.76 -11.39 -16.71
C ALA A 313 -40.23 -12.69 -16.04
N SER A 314 -40.35 -12.69 -14.71
CA SER A 314 -40.99 -13.72 -13.85
C SER A 314 -40.58 -15.21 -13.81
N SER A 315 -40.24 -15.62 -12.58
CA SER A 315 -40.82 -16.73 -11.78
C SER A 315 -40.43 -18.21 -12.01
N GLY A 316 -40.20 -18.90 -10.88
CA GLY A 316 -40.16 -20.38 -10.77
C GLY A 316 -39.36 -20.87 -9.53
N THR A 317 -39.86 -20.66 -8.31
CA THR A 317 -40.35 -21.71 -7.38
C THR A 317 -39.50 -22.99 -7.19
N GLY A 318 -38.93 -23.14 -5.99
CA GLY A 318 -39.18 -24.29 -5.10
C GLY A 318 -38.25 -25.52 -5.19
N SER A 319 -37.48 -25.78 -4.13
CA SER A 319 -37.60 -26.98 -3.27
C SER A 319 -36.36 -27.21 -2.38
N THR A 320 -36.54 -27.19 -1.06
CA THR A 320 -35.82 -28.01 -0.05
C THR A 320 -36.82 -29.10 0.40
N PRO A 321 -36.45 -30.23 1.08
CA PRO A 321 -35.44 -30.33 2.15
C PRO A 321 -34.65 -31.66 2.24
N GLY A 322 -33.59 -31.68 3.05
CA GLY A 322 -32.86 -32.90 3.42
C GLY A 322 -32.11 -32.74 4.74
N ARG A 323 -32.73 -33.22 5.82
CA ARG A 323 -32.25 -33.26 7.21
C ARG A 323 -31.52 -34.58 7.45
N VAL A 324 -30.31 -34.56 7.99
CA VAL A 324 -29.69 -35.73 8.66
C VAL A 324 -29.03 -35.29 9.96
N VAL A 325 -29.23 -36.14 10.96
CA VAL A 325 -28.97 -36.03 12.41
C VAL A 325 -27.65 -36.72 12.76
N GLY A 326 -26.99 -36.26 13.84
CA GLY A 326 -25.98 -37.00 14.62
C GLY A 326 -24.53 -36.63 14.25
N ALA A 327 -23.56 -36.55 15.15
CA ALA A 327 -23.53 -36.99 16.54
C ALA A 327 -22.48 -36.20 17.34
N ASP A 328 -22.71 -36.26 18.64
CA ASP A 328 -21.91 -35.87 19.79
C ASP A 328 -20.54 -36.57 19.80
N THR A 329 -19.43 -35.82 19.96
CA THR A 329 -18.21 -36.30 20.63
C THR A 329 -17.44 -35.11 21.19
N THR A 330 -17.55 -34.95 22.50
CA THR A 330 -16.63 -34.21 23.37
C THR A 330 -15.21 -34.78 23.30
N THR A 331 -14.22 -33.95 22.98
CA THR A 331 -12.81 -34.25 23.26
C THR A 331 -12.21 -33.10 24.06
N ARG A 332 -11.96 -33.35 25.35
CA ARG A 332 -11.24 -32.45 26.25
C ARG A 332 -9.78 -32.38 25.81
N TYR A 333 -9.32 -31.22 25.38
CA TYR A 333 -7.90 -30.92 25.23
C TYR A 333 -7.38 -30.29 26.52
N THR A 334 -6.55 -31.03 27.24
CA THR A 334 -5.78 -30.51 28.38
C THR A 334 -4.56 -29.78 27.82
N LEU A 335 -4.46 -28.47 28.06
CA LEU A 335 -3.30 -27.67 27.70
C LEU A 335 -2.10 -28.04 28.61
N PRO A 336 -0.86 -28.12 28.08
CA PRO A 336 0.33 -28.30 28.90
C PRO A 336 0.57 -27.05 29.76
N THR A 337 0.90 -27.27 31.02
CA THR A 337 1.31 -26.23 31.98
C THR A 337 2.62 -25.58 31.52
N TYR A 338 2.59 -24.26 31.33
CA TYR A 338 3.75 -23.44 30.99
C TYR A 338 4.57 -23.14 32.26
N ASP A 339 5.88 -23.41 32.21
CA ASP A 339 6.85 -23.02 33.24
C ASP A 339 7.25 -21.55 33.01
N PRO A 340 6.99 -20.63 33.97
CA PRO A 340 7.23 -19.20 33.78
C PRO A 340 8.71 -18.77 33.86
N ASN A 341 9.69 -19.67 33.96
CA ASN A 341 11.11 -19.31 34.01
C ASN A 341 12.01 -20.17 33.10
N PRO A 342 12.13 -19.86 31.79
CA PRO A 342 13.23 -20.40 31.00
C PRO A 342 14.57 -19.77 31.43
N PRO A 343 15.67 -20.53 31.52
CA PRO A 343 16.97 -20.00 31.87
C PRO A 343 17.47 -19.01 30.81
N LEU A 344 17.96 -17.86 31.28
CA LEU A 344 18.59 -16.80 30.48
C LEU A 344 19.70 -17.36 29.59
N VAL A 345 19.43 -17.45 28.29
CA VAL A 345 20.48 -17.67 27.27
C VAL A 345 21.08 -16.30 26.94
N PRO A 346 22.40 -16.09 27.10
CA PRO A 346 23.02 -14.82 26.74
C PRO A 346 22.97 -14.60 25.22
N LEU A 347 22.55 -13.41 24.81
CA LEU A 347 22.57 -12.93 23.43
C LEU A 347 23.99 -13.05 22.85
N PRO A 348 24.17 -13.59 21.62
CA PRO A 348 25.48 -13.66 21.01
C PRO A 348 25.98 -12.26 20.65
N THR A 349 27.12 -11.93 21.24
CA THR A 349 27.95 -10.77 20.96
C THR A 349 28.39 -10.74 19.50
N TYR A 350 28.36 -9.53 18.94
CA TYR A 350 28.94 -9.13 17.65
C TYR A 350 30.21 -9.92 17.27
N LEU A 351 30.18 -10.56 16.10
CA LEU A 351 31.40 -10.99 15.41
C LEU A 351 31.95 -9.82 14.57
N PRO A 352 33.27 -9.56 14.62
CA PRO A 352 33.90 -8.57 13.75
C PRO A 352 33.98 -9.08 12.31
N SER A 353 33.86 -8.14 11.37
CA SER A 353 34.02 -8.35 9.93
C SER A 353 35.45 -8.74 9.57
N GLU A 354 35.74 -10.03 9.51
CA GLU A 354 36.91 -10.56 8.78
C GLU A 354 36.46 -11.06 7.39
N VAL A 355 37.14 -10.54 6.36
CA VAL A 355 36.95 -10.93 4.97
C VAL A 355 37.53 -12.34 4.78
N TYR A 356 36.69 -13.37 4.82
CA TYR A 356 37.07 -14.69 4.36
C TYR A 356 37.22 -14.68 2.84
N SER A 357 38.46 -14.81 2.37
CA SER A 357 38.73 -15.19 0.98
C SER A 357 38.33 -16.65 0.82
N LEU A 358 37.26 -16.91 0.06
CA LEU A 358 36.85 -18.28 -0.28
C LEU A 358 38.02 -19.00 -0.97
N PRO A 359 38.38 -20.23 -0.58
CA PRO A 359 39.35 -21.00 -1.33
C PRO A 359 38.78 -21.27 -2.72
N THR A 360 39.59 -21.09 -3.75
CA THR A 360 39.30 -21.53 -5.12
C THR A 360 38.94 -23.01 -5.09
N LEU A 361 37.65 -23.32 -5.24
CA LEU A 361 37.14 -24.68 -5.36
C LEU A 361 37.77 -25.38 -6.56
N ASP A 362 38.42 -26.50 -6.31
CA ASP A 362 38.94 -27.40 -7.35
C ASP A 362 37.75 -27.95 -8.17
N ARG A 363 37.74 -27.64 -9.47
CA ARG A 363 36.69 -28.04 -10.42
C ARG A 363 36.48 -29.56 -10.52
N ARG A 364 37.38 -30.37 -9.96
CA ARG A 364 37.31 -31.84 -10.04
C ARG A 364 36.53 -32.51 -8.91
N LEU A 365 36.08 -31.76 -7.90
CA LEU A 365 35.35 -32.30 -6.73
C LEU A 365 33.83 -32.02 -6.75
N VAL A 366 33.28 -31.52 -7.87
CA VAL A 366 31.85 -31.22 -7.99
C VAL A 366 31.09 -32.44 -8.54
N PRO A 367 30.10 -33.02 -7.81
CA PRO A 367 29.28 -34.11 -8.32
C PRO A 367 28.34 -33.61 -9.43
N THR A 368 28.30 -34.30 -10.56
CA THR A 368 27.44 -34.00 -11.72
C THR A 368 26.02 -34.54 -11.53
N GLY A 369 25.21 -33.87 -10.71
CA GLY A 369 23.79 -34.16 -10.54
C GLY A 369 22.90 -32.99 -11.01
N PRO A 370 21.65 -33.24 -11.45
CA PRO A 370 20.73 -32.22 -12.00
C PRO A 370 20.37 -31.11 -11.02
N ALA A 371 20.58 -31.29 -9.71
CA ALA A 371 20.37 -30.25 -8.70
C ALA A 371 21.41 -29.12 -8.72
N PHE A 372 22.58 -29.29 -9.36
CA PHE A 372 23.65 -28.27 -9.38
C PHE A 372 23.58 -27.32 -10.59
N THR A 373 22.79 -27.62 -11.63
CA THR A 373 22.65 -26.77 -12.82
C THR A 373 21.94 -25.45 -12.50
N CYS A 374 21.05 -25.43 -11.51
CA CYS A 374 20.33 -24.22 -11.08
C CYS A 374 21.20 -23.15 -10.41
N LEU A 375 22.46 -23.45 -10.06
CA LEU A 375 23.41 -22.46 -9.54
C LEU A 375 23.93 -21.47 -10.62
N LEU A 376 23.69 -21.76 -11.90
CA LEU A 376 24.21 -20.97 -13.02
C LEU A 376 23.26 -19.84 -13.46
N VAL A 377 21.95 -20.04 -13.42
CA VAL A 377 20.97 -18.99 -13.77
C VAL A 377 20.79 -18.03 -12.59
N ARG A 378 21.76 -17.12 -12.43
CA ARG A 378 21.63 -16.02 -11.47
C ARG A 378 20.71 -14.96 -12.07
N VAL A 379 19.49 -14.85 -11.54
CA VAL A 379 18.62 -13.69 -11.78
C VAL A 379 19.25 -12.49 -11.08
N VAL A 380 19.73 -11.51 -11.83
CA VAL A 380 20.41 -10.32 -11.26
C VAL A 380 19.70 -9.05 -11.70
N PRO A 381 19.43 -8.08 -10.81
CA PRO A 381 18.95 -6.76 -11.23
C PRO A 381 19.95 -6.01 -12.12
N ALA A 382 19.47 -5.31 -13.14
CA ALA A 382 20.29 -4.39 -13.93
C ALA A 382 20.68 -3.15 -13.10
N PRO A 383 21.81 -2.48 -13.42
CA PRO A 383 22.13 -1.19 -12.82
C PRO A 383 20.97 -0.21 -13.01
N GLY A 384 20.46 0.36 -11.91
CA GLY A 384 19.32 1.28 -11.91
C GLY A 384 17.96 0.62 -11.65
N VAL A 385 17.88 -0.71 -11.55
CA VAL A 385 16.71 -1.38 -10.97
C VAL A 385 16.85 -1.32 -9.45
N THR A 386 15.95 -0.59 -8.82
CA THR A 386 15.86 -0.47 -7.36
C THR A 386 14.63 -1.21 -6.86
N GLY A 387 14.70 -1.61 -5.59
CA GLY A 387 13.64 -2.31 -4.88
C GLY A 387 14.21 -2.94 -3.61
N GLY A 388 13.31 -3.28 -2.70
CA GLY A 388 13.61 -3.77 -1.36
C GLY A 388 13.48 -5.28 -1.20
N GLU A 389 12.90 -5.68 -0.07
CA GLU A 389 12.61 -7.08 0.23
C GLU A 389 11.74 -7.74 -0.86
N GLY A 390 10.84 -6.97 -1.48
CA GLY A 390 10.03 -7.46 -2.59
C GLY A 390 10.88 -7.77 -3.83
N LEU A 391 11.88 -6.94 -4.16
CA LEU A 391 12.82 -7.24 -5.24
C LEU A 391 13.66 -8.49 -4.93
N ASP A 392 14.11 -8.66 -3.70
CA ASP A 392 14.86 -9.85 -3.28
C ASP A 392 14.00 -11.11 -3.35
N LEU A 393 12.74 -11.02 -2.92
CA LEU A 393 11.78 -12.12 -2.99
C LEU A 393 11.44 -12.46 -4.45
N VAL A 394 11.16 -11.46 -5.29
CA VAL A 394 10.94 -11.62 -6.73
C VAL A 394 12.16 -12.27 -7.39
N ARG A 395 13.38 -11.82 -7.07
CA ARG A 395 14.61 -12.43 -7.58
C ARG A 395 14.70 -13.90 -7.22
N ALA A 396 14.39 -14.26 -5.98
CA ALA A 396 14.40 -15.65 -5.52
C ALA A 396 13.34 -16.49 -6.26
N ARG A 397 12.09 -16.01 -6.33
CA ARG A 397 10.98 -16.71 -7.00
C ARG A 397 11.21 -16.91 -8.49
N LEU A 398 11.76 -15.91 -9.17
CA LEU A 398 12.12 -16.02 -10.59
C LEU A 398 13.27 -17.00 -10.81
N GLY A 399 14.24 -17.06 -9.89
CA GLY A 399 15.30 -18.07 -9.92
C GLY A 399 14.73 -19.48 -9.84
N THR A 400 13.78 -19.71 -8.92
CA THR A 400 13.05 -20.99 -8.83
C THR A 400 12.29 -21.30 -10.13
N LEU A 401 11.54 -20.33 -10.65
CA LEU A 401 10.72 -20.53 -11.85
C LEU A 401 11.55 -20.88 -13.10
N LEU A 402 12.71 -20.22 -13.28
CA LEU A 402 13.62 -20.52 -14.39
C LEU A 402 14.33 -21.87 -14.22
N CYS A 403 14.66 -22.24 -12.97
CA CYS A 403 15.24 -23.55 -12.64
C CYS A 403 14.25 -24.69 -12.95
N GLU A 404 12.98 -24.54 -12.59
CA GLU A 404 11.90 -25.48 -12.92
C GLU A 404 11.71 -25.59 -14.44
N ALA A 405 11.72 -24.46 -15.16
CA ALA A 405 11.59 -24.46 -16.62
C ALA A 405 12.71 -25.23 -17.33
N GLU A 406 13.92 -25.27 -16.77
CA GLU A 406 15.07 -25.96 -17.34
C GLU A 406 15.14 -27.45 -16.95
N ASN A 407 14.77 -27.81 -15.72
CA ASN A 407 15.07 -29.14 -15.17
C ASN A 407 13.83 -30.02 -14.95
N THR A 408 12.66 -29.41 -14.72
CA THR A 408 11.39 -30.10 -14.43
C THR A 408 10.24 -29.39 -15.15
N PRO A 409 10.28 -29.29 -16.48
CA PRO A 409 9.30 -28.53 -17.26
C PRO A 409 7.86 -29.07 -17.10
N GLU A 410 7.70 -30.34 -16.74
CA GLU A 410 6.42 -30.97 -16.41
C GLU A 410 5.77 -30.42 -15.13
N ASP A 411 6.56 -29.92 -14.19
CA ASP A 411 6.10 -29.33 -12.93
C ASP A 411 5.86 -27.82 -13.04
N LEU A 412 6.24 -27.23 -14.18
CA LEU A 412 6.14 -25.80 -14.39
C LEU A 412 4.65 -25.37 -14.45
N PRO A 413 4.23 -24.37 -13.67
CA PRO A 413 2.87 -23.86 -13.74
C PRO A 413 2.49 -23.42 -15.15
N ALA A 414 1.25 -23.70 -15.57
CA ALA A 414 0.79 -23.41 -16.93
C ALA A 414 0.99 -21.94 -17.36
N PHE A 415 0.91 -20.99 -16.41
CA PHE A 415 1.13 -19.56 -16.69
C PHE A 415 2.58 -19.22 -17.06
N ALA A 416 3.54 -20.08 -16.73
CA ALA A 416 4.97 -19.90 -16.97
C ALA A 416 5.47 -20.66 -18.19
N ALA A 417 4.59 -21.39 -18.91
CA ALA A 417 4.89 -22.09 -20.15
C ALA A 417 5.69 -21.29 -21.19
N PRO A 418 5.51 -19.95 -21.37
CA PRO A 418 6.34 -19.18 -22.29
C PRO A 418 7.84 -19.34 -22.04
N LEU A 419 8.28 -19.52 -20.78
CA LEU A 419 9.70 -19.67 -20.45
C LEU A 419 10.33 -20.93 -21.07
N LEU A 420 9.53 -21.91 -21.47
CA LEU A 420 10.04 -23.14 -22.11
C LEU A 420 10.45 -22.93 -23.58
N GLU A 421 9.97 -21.87 -24.25
CA GLU A 421 10.13 -21.70 -25.70
C GLU A 421 11.59 -21.62 -26.15
N HIS A 422 12.45 -21.05 -25.29
CA HIS A 422 13.86 -20.79 -25.58
C HIS A 422 14.80 -21.23 -24.45
N ALA A 423 14.33 -22.08 -23.54
CA ALA A 423 15.17 -22.70 -22.53
C ALA A 423 16.18 -23.68 -23.17
N PRO A 424 17.38 -23.88 -22.58
CA PRO A 424 17.90 -23.25 -21.37
C PRO A 424 18.42 -21.82 -21.63
N TYR A 425 18.43 -21.01 -20.56
CA TYR A 425 18.95 -19.65 -20.57
C TYR A 425 20.31 -19.60 -19.84
N ASP A 426 21.32 -18.99 -20.46
CA ASP A 426 22.64 -18.78 -19.84
C ASP A 426 22.58 -17.73 -18.73
N SER A 427 21.67 -16.76 -18.85
CA SER A 427 21.52 -15.69 -17.86
C SER A 427 20.13 -15.07 -17.88
N ALA A 428 19.73 -14.57 -16.72
CA ALA A 428 18.50 -13.81 -16.54
C ALA A 428 18.81 -12.50 -15.80
N ARG A 429 18.30 -11.39 -16.32
CA ARG A 429 18.50 -10.07 -15.72
C ARG A 429 17.16 -9.37 -15.54
N ILE A 430 16.86 -8.91 -14.33
CA ILE A 430 15.70 -8.03 -14.11
C ILE A 430 16.08 -6.66 -14.65
N THR A 431 15.47 -6.24 -15.75
CA THR A 431 15.72 -4.95 -16.40
C THR A 431 14.75 -3.86 -15.95
N GLY A 432 13.70 -4.24 -15.22
CA GLY A 432 12.84 -3.32 -14.52
C GLY A 432 11.98 -4.03 -13.49
N PHE A 433 11.70 -3.36 -12.39
CA PHE A 433 10.85 -3.85 -11.31
C PHE A 433 9.97 -2.70 -10.84
N TRP A 434 8.67 -2.96 -10.70
CA TRP A 434 7.67 -1.92 -10.36
C TRP A 434 6.53 -2.53 -9.56
N GLY A 435 5.78 -1.68 -8.86
CA GLY A 435 4.62 -2.11 -8.09
C GLY A 435 5.00 -2.88 -6.83
N GLU A 436 6.25 -2.78 -6.37
CA GLU A 436 6.66 -3.37 -5.09
C GLU A 436 5.74 -2.87 -3.96
N GLY A 437 5.31 -3.77 -3.08
CA GLY A 437 4.40 -3.47 -1.97
C GLY A 437 2.92 -3.35 -2.37
N THR A 438 2.62 -3.24 -3.66
CA THR A 438 1.24 -3.20 -4.17
C THR A 438 0.67 -4.61 -4.37
N GLN A 439 -0.63 -4.69 -4.66
CA GLN A 439 -1.33 -5.94 -4.98
C GLN A 439 -0.91 -6.57 -6.32
N ALA A 440 -0.14 -5.86 -7.16
CA ALA A 440 0.28 -6.36 -8.46
C ALA A 440 1.70 -5.88 -8.85
N PRO A 441 2.75 -6.38 -8.16
CA PRO A 441 4.13 -6.16 -8.57
C PRO A 441 4.41 -6.75 -9.96
N ARG A 442 5.42 -6.23 -10.63
CA ARG A 442 5.84 -6.70 -11.95
C ARG A 442 7.33 -6.56 -12.15
N ALA A 443 7.92 -7.52 -12.85
CA ALA A 443 9.32 -7.50 -13.26
C ALA A 443 9.44 -7.71 -14.76
N THR A 444 10.30 -6.95 -15.43
CA THR A 444 10.73 -7.26 -16.79
C THR A 444 12.05 -8.01 -16.73
N LEU A 445 12.09 -9.14 -17.42
CA LEU A 445 13.25 -10.01 -17.50
C LEU A 445 13.84 -9.95 -18.89
N ARG A 446 15.17 -9.85 -18.92
CA ARG A 446 16.00 -10.11 -20.09
C ARG A 446 16.68 -11.45 -19.90
N LEU A 447 16.32 -12.42 -20.72
CA LEU A 447 16.84 -13.78 -20.75
C LEU A 447 17.80 -13.90 -21.93
N SER A 448 18.95 -14.56 -21.76
CA SER A 448 19.92 -14.72 -22.85
C SER A 448 20.30 -16.19 -22.99
N SER A 449 20.41 -16.67 -24.24
CA SER A 449 20.86 -18.02 -24.57
C SER A 449 21.75 -17.99 -25.82
N SER A 450 23.02 -18.38 -25.67
CA SER A 450 24.00 -18.70 -26.70
C SER A 450 23.99 -17.75 -27.92
N SER A 451 23.95 -16.43 -27.66
CA SER A 451 23.90 -15.27 -28.60
C SER A 451 22.54 -14.65 -28.93
N THR A 452 21.44 -15.25 -28.48
CA THR A 452 20.09 -14.67 -28.60
C THR A 452 19.60 -14.13 -27.27
N CYS A 453 18.72 -13.14 -27.35
CA CYS A 453 18.17 -12.47 -26.19
C CYS A 453 16.67 -12.35 -26.33
N TRP A 454 15.98 -12.59 -25.22
CA TRP A 454 14.54 -12.51 -25.11
C TRP A 454 14.16 -11.62 -23.94
N GLN A 455 13.05 -10.91 -24.06
CA GLN A 455 12.47 -10.10 -23.02
C GLN A 455 11.04 -10.58 -22.74
N THR A 456 10.70 -10.67 -21.47
CA THR A 456 9.33 -10.95 -21.02
C THR A 456 9.00 -10.14 -19.79
N THR A 457 7.72 -10.00 -19.47
CA THR A 457 7.23 -9.40 -18.23
C THR A 457 6.57 -10.47 -17.38
N VAL A 458 6.98 -10.57 -16.12
CA VAL A 458 6.36 -11.44 -15.11
C VAL A 458 5.55 -10.57 -14.16
N ARG A 459 4.31 -11.00 -13.87
CA ARG A 459 3.45 -10.37 -12.87
C ARG A 459 3.41 -11.20 -11.61
N PHE A 460 3.18 -10.54 -10.48
CA PHE A 460 3.13 -11.15 -9.17
C PHE A 460 1.85 -10.74 -8.43
N ASP A 461 1.48 -11.50 -7.40
CA ASP A 461 0.50 -11.11 -6.39
C ASP A 461 1.14 -10.24 -5.28
N ALA A 462 0.35 -9.88 -4.26
CA ALA A 462 0.78 -9.05 -3.13
C ALA A 462 1.91 -9.69 -2.31
N GLU A 463 1.99 -11.02 -2.30
CA GLU A 463 3.03 -11.82 -1.64
C GLU A 463 4.26 -12.04 -2.53
N ASN A 464 4.33 -11.38 -3.69
CA ASN A 464 5.39 -11.53 -4.70
C ASN A 464 5.51 -12.95 -5.27
N THR A 465 4.42 -13.70 -5.34
CA THR A 465 4.35 -14.99 -6.04
C THR A 465 4.05 -14.76 -7.51
N PRO A 466 4.78 -15.38 -8.46
CA PRO A 466 4.50 -15.23 -9.88
C PRO A 466 3.09 -15.71 -10.25
N THR A 467 2.34 -14.89 -10.98
CA THR A 467 0.96 -15.19 -11.41
C THR A 467 0.80 -15.28 -12.93
N SER A 468 1.69 -14.65 -13.70
CA SER A 468 1.70 -14.76 -15.16
C SER A 468 3.06 -14.42 -15.75
N VAL A 469 3.41 -15.08 -16.86
CA VAL A 469 4.56 -14.72 -17.70
C VAL A 469 4.06 -14.28 -19.08
N GLY A 470 4.52 -13.12 -19.54
CA GLY A 470 4.21 -12.63 -20.87
C GLY A 470 4.91 -13.43 -21.98
N ALA A 471 4.47 -13.23 -23.23
CA ALA A 471 5.17 -13.79 -24.39
C ALA A 471 6.63 -13.30 -24.42
N LEU A 472 7.54 -14.17 -24.88
CA LEU A 472 8.92 -13.80 -25.10
C LEU A 472 9.02 -12.99 -26.38
N VAL A 473 9.70 -11.85 -26.31
CA VAL A 473 9.97 -10.96 -27.44
C VAL A 473 11.47 -10.88 -27.61
N ALA A 474 11.98 -11.03 -28.82
CA ALA A 474 13.41 -10.85 -29.06
C ALA A 474 13.87 -9.46 -28.61
N CYS A 475 15.01 -9.41 -27.91
CA CYS A 475 15.78 -8.18 -27.78
C CYS A 475 16.44 -7.83 -29.13
#